data_AF-A0A917ZMN2-F1
#
_entry.id   AF-A0A917ZMN2-F1
#
_cell.length_a   1.000
_cell.length_b   1.000
_cell.length_c   1.000
_cell.angle_alpha   90.00
_cell.angle_beta   90.00
_cell.angle_gamma   90.00
#
_symmetry.space_group_name_H-M   'P 1'
#
loop_
_entity.id
_entity.type
_entity.pdbx_description
1 polymer ?
#
loop_
_entity_poly.entity_id
_entity_poly.type
_entity_poly.pdbx_seq_one_letter_code
_entity_poly.pdbx_strand_id
1 'polypeptide(L)'
;MSHITLLLLICLLLALTTVGACALLYRRMKQYERRQQALVNVLRNEIRSMTSGSIGMGRRMVEIEQKLNITAEKQQELENRDPGVLAYNQATRLMEMGADVDDLVKSCGIGRPEAELMALLHRELQATEALGHSSKS
;
A
#
# COMPACT_ATOMS: atom_id res chain seq x y z
N MET A 1 -75.69 -51.99 16.40
CA MET A 1 -74.33 -52.22 16.93
C MET A 1 -73.25 -52.05 15.86
N SER A 2 -73.44 -52.60 14.65
CA SER A 2 -72.52 -52.45 13.49
C SER A 2 -72.28 -51.01 13.00
N HIS A 3 -73.28 -50.12 13.07
CA HIS A 3 -73.09 -48.72 12.63
C HIS A 3 -72.18 -47.90 13.56
N ILE A 4 -72.21 -48.18 14.87
CA ILE A 4 -71.40 -47.47 15.88
C ILE A 4 -69.91 -47.82 15.71
N THR A 5 -69.59 -49.09 15.43
CA THR A 5 -68.22 -49.53 15.19
C THR A 5 -67.63 -48.94 13.91
N LEU A 6 -68.43 -48.81 12.84
CA LEU A 6 -68.01 -48.13 11.61
C LEU A 6 -67.68 -46.65 11.83
N LEU A 7 -68.51 -45.92 12.60
CA LEU A 7 -68.25 -44.52 12.92
C LEU A 7 -66.95 -44.33 13.72
N LEU A 8 -66.67 -45.21 14.68
CA LEU A 8 -65.43 -45.16 15.46
C LEU A 8 -64.19 -45.42 14.59
N LEU A 9 -64.27 -46.37 13.66
CA LEU A 9 -63.18 -46.62 12.72
C LEU A 9 -62.91 -45.42 11.81
N ILE A 10 -63.96 -44.75 11.31
CA ILE A 10 -63.81 -43.56 10.49
C ILE A 10 -63.16 -42.42 11.29
N CYS A 11 -63.60 -42.18 12.53
CA CYS A 11 -62.99 -41.18 13.40
C CYS A 11 -61.52 -41.48 13.69
N LEU A 12 -61.17 -42.75 13.93
CA LEU A 12 -59.78 -43.18 14.14
C LEU A 12 -58.91 -42.93 12.91
N LEU A 13 -59.41 -43.28 11.72
CA LEU A 13 -58.71 -43.05 10.46
C LEU A 13 -58.50 -41.56 10.20
N LEU A 14 -59.52 -40.73 10.41
CA LEU A 14 -59.40 -39.28 10.28
C LEU A 14 -58.37 -38.71 11.26
N ALA A 15 -58.39 -39.13 12.53
CA ALA A 15 -57.40 -38.70 13.52
C ALA A 15 -55.96 -39.11 13.13
N LEU A 16 -55.76 -40.32 12.62
CA LEU A 16 -54.45 -40.78 12.16
C LEU A 16 -53.96 -39.98 10.95
N THR A 17 -54.84 -39.67 10.00
CA THR A 17 -54.48 -38.86 8.82
C THR A 17 -54.12 -37.43 9.18
N THR A 18 -54.85 -36.80 10.11
CA THR A 18 -54.56 -35.42 10.54
C THR A 18 -53.25 -35.34 11.33
N VAL A 19 -53.01 -36.29 12.25
CA VAL A 19 -51.74 -36.37 12.99
C VAL A 19 -50.57 -36.62 12.04
N GLY A 20 -50.73 -37.53 11.07
CA GLY A 20 -49.73 -37.79 10.03
C GLY A 20 -49.41 -36.55 9.20
N ALA A 21 -50.45 -35.84 8.73
CA ALA A 21 -50.29 -34.60 7.98
C ALA A 21 -49.60 -33.51 8.81
N CYS A 22 -50.02 -33.29 10.06
CA CYS A 22 -49.38 -32.34 10.97
C CYS A 22 -47.90 -32.68 11.21
N ALA A 23 -47.56 -33.96 11.43
CA ALA A 23 -46.18 -34.39 11.61
C ALA A 23 -45.32 -34.15 10.36
N LEU A 24 -45.85 -34.39 9.16
CA LEU A 24 -45.16 -34.13 7.89
C LEU A 24 -44.94 -32.64 7.67
N LEU A 25 -45.97 -31.80 7.90
CA LEU A 25 -45.86 -30.34 7.79
C LEU A 25 -44.86 -29.78 8.79
N TYR A 26 -44.89 -30.24 10.04
CA TYR A 26 -43.93 -29.84 11.07
C TYR A 26 -42.49 -30.20 10.69
N ARG A 27 -42.27 -31.42 10.16
CA ARG A 27 -40.95 -31.83 9.65
C ARG A 27 -40.50 -30.96 8.48
N ARG A 28 -41.39 -30.62 7.54
CA ARG A 28 -41.08 -29.72 6.44
C ARG A 28 -40.72 -28.31 6.92
N MET A 29 -41.48 -27.73 7.84
CA MET A 29 -41.14 -26.43 8.44
C MET A 29 -39.74 -26.45 9.07
N LYS A 30 -39.44 -27.49 9.85
CA LYS A 30 -38.13 -27.63 10.49
C LYS A 30 -36.99 -27.76 9.49
N GLN A 31 -37.24 -28.38 8.33
CA GLN A 31 -36.26 -28.42 7.24
C GLN A 31 -36.06 -27.05 6.59
N TYR A 32 -37.12 -26.27 6.37
CA TYR A 32 -37.01 -24.90 5.86
C TYR A 32 -36.22 -24.01 6.81
N GLU A 33 -36.51 -24.08 8.11
CA GLU A 33 -35.80 -23.31 9.13
C GLU A 33 -34.30 -23.65 9.14
N ARG A 34 -33.94 -24.94 9.09
CA ARG A 34 -32.55 -25.38 8.98
C ARG A 34 -31.86 -24.87 7.72
N ARG A 35 -32.54 -24.90 6.57
CA ARG A 35 -31.99 -24.38 5.30
C ARG A 35 -31.77 -22.88 5.37
N GLN A 36 -32.71 -22.13 5.94
CA GLN A 36 -32.56 -20.68 6.12
C GLN A 36 -31.40 -20.36 7.07
N GLN A 37 -31.29 -21.06 8.20
CA GLN A 37 -30.16 -20.88 9.12
C GLN A 37 -28.82 -21.20 8.45
N ALA A 38 -28.75 -22.28 7.66
CA ALA A 38 -27.55 -22.63 6.91
C ALA A 38 -27.18 -21.53 5.89
N LEU A 39 -28.14 -21.03 5.12
CA LEU A 39 -27.92 -19.95 4.15
C LEU A 39 -27.45 -18.66 4.84
N VAL A 40 -28.08 -18.27 5.94
CA VAL A 40 -27.68 -17.10 6.73
C VAL A 40 -26.25 -17.25 7.25
N ASN A 41 -25.87 -18.44 7.71
CA ASN A 41 -24.51 -18.70 8.18
C ASN A 41 -23.48 -18.61 7.05
N VAL A 42 -23.79 -19.13 5.86
CA VAL A 42 -22.92 -19.00 4.68
C VAL A 42 -22.76 -17.54 4.29
N LEU A 43 -23.86 -16.78 4.18
CA LEU A 43 -23.84 -15.36 3.84
C LEU A 43 -23.03 -14.55 4.86
N ARG A 44 -23.21 -14.81 6.16
CA ARG A 44 -22.41 -14.18 7.21
C ARG A 44 -20.92 -14.47 7.07
N ASN A 45 -20.57 -15.70 6.69
CA ASN A 45 -19.18 -16.08 6.47
C ASN A 45 -18.58 -15.40 5.25
N GLU A 46 -19.32 -15.32 4.14
CA GLU A 46 -18.92 -14.59 2.93
C GLU A 46 -18.73 -13.10 3.23
N ILE A 47 -19.67 -12.46 3.94
CA ILE A 47 -19.55 -11.06 4.36
C ILE A 47 -18.30 -10.90 5.22
N ARG A 48 -18.06 -11.77 6.20
CA ARG A 48 -16.87 -11.70 7.05
C ARG A 48 -15.58 -11.79 6.23
N SER A 49 -15.52 -12.71 5.27
CA SER A 49 -14.37 -12.88 4.39
C SER A 49 -14.18 -11.68 3.47
N MET A 50 -15.26 -11.10 2.96
CA MET A 50 -15.22 -9.90 2.13
C MET A 50 -14.76 -8.69 2.95
N THR A 51 -15.33 -8.48 4.14
CA THR A 51 -14.94 -7.39 5.05
C THR A 51 -13.47 -7.49 5.46
N SER A 52 -12.98 -8.69 5.81
CA SER A 52 -11.56 -8.87 6.14
C SER A 52 -10.66 -8.60 4.92
N GLY A 53 -11.08 -9.03 3.72
CA GLY A 53 -10.42 -8.70 2.47
C GLY A 53 -10.34 -7.18 2.23
N SER A 54 -11.46 -6.47 2.35
CA SER A 54 -11.53 -5.01 2.16
C SER A 54 -10.68 -4.25 3.19
N ILE A 55 -10.65 -4.68 4.45
CA ILE A 55 -9.77 -4.09 5.48
C ILE A 55 -8.30 -4.30 5.11
N GLY A 56 -7.93 -5.49 4.63
CA GLY A 56 -6.58 -5.78 4.16
C GLY A 56 -6.18 -4.90 2.99
N MET A 57 -7.08 -4.71 2.02
CA MET A 57 -6.88 -3.81 0.88
C MET A 57 -6.74 -2.35 1.33
N GLY A 58 -7.56 -1.89 2.28
CA GLY A 58 -7.47 -0.53 2.82
C GLY A 58 -6.12 -0.24 3.49
N ARG A 59 -5.57 -1.18 4.27
CA ARG A 59 -4.22 -1.03 4.85
C ARG A 59 -3.14 -0.94 3.77
N ARG A 60 -3.22 -1.79 2.74
CA ARG A 60 -2.27 -1.74 1.62
C ARG A 60 -2.38 -0.44 0.83
N MET A 61 -3.58 0.11 0.67
CA MET A 61 -3.80 1.41 0.04
C MET A 61 -3.06 2.51 0.80
N VAL A 62 -3.24 2.57 2.12
CA VAL A 62 -2.54 3.55 2.99
C VAL A 62 -1.02 3.40 2.91
N GLU A 63 -0.50 2.16 2.92
CA GLU A 63 0.94 1.90 2.74
C GLU A 63 1.46 2.39 1.38
N ILE A 64 0.68 2.21 0.31
CA ILE A 64 1.02 2.67 -1.04
C ILE A 64 0.99 4.19 -1.09
N GLU A 65 -0.04 4.85 -0.54
CA GLU A 65 -0.14 6.30 -0.46
C GLU A 65 1.06 6.89 0.30
N GLN A 66 1.46 6.29 1.42
CA GLN A 66 2.64 6.73 2.17
C GLN A 66 3.92 6.61 1.34
N LYS A 67 4.12 5.47 0.65
CA LYS A 67 5.28 5.28 -0.22
C LYS A 67 5.28 6.25 -1.40
N LEU A 68 4.12 6.53 -1.98
CA LEU A 68 3.96 7.51 -3.04
C LEU A 68 4.30 8.91 -2.55
N ASN A 69 3.81 9.31 -1.37
CA ASN A 69 4.12 10.61 -0.79
C ASN A 69 5.62 10.79 -0.55
N ILE A 70 6.28 9.79 0.04
CA ILE A 70 7.75 9.82 0.24
C ILE A 70 8.48 9.92 -1.11
N THR A 71 7.99 9.22 -2.14
CA THR A 71 8.61 9.26 -3.47
C THR A 71 8.42 10.61 -4.13
N ALA A 72 7.23 11.20 -4.01
CA ALA A 72 6.92 12.53 -4.51
C ALA A 72 7.78 13.60 -3.82
N GLU A 73 7.93 13.53 -2.49
CA GLU A 73 8.82 14.42 -1.73
C GLU A 73 10.27 14.33 -2.21
N LYS A 74 10.79 13.11 -2.40
CA LYS A 74 12.14 12.90 -2.95
C LYS A 74 12.28 13.42 -4.37
N GLN A 75 11.25 13.26 -5.19
CA GLN A 75 11.25 13.77 -6.55
C GLN A 75 11.27 15.29 -6.58
N GLN A 76 10.50 15.93 -5.70
CA GLN A 76 10.52 17.38 -5.52
C GLN A 76 11.88 17.86 -4.98
N GLU A 77 12.54 17.13 -4.09
CA GLU A 77 13.90 17.43 -3.65
C GLU A 77 14.90 17.36 -4.81
N LEU A 78 14.76 16.36 -5.70
CA LEU A 78 15.60 16.23 -6.88
C LEU A 78 15.33 17.31 -7.92
N GLU A 79 14.07 17.69 -8.13
CA GLU A 79 13.69 18.77 -9.04
C GLU A 79 14.17 20.14 -8.53
N ASN A 80 14.11 20.36 -7.22
CA ASN A 80 14.62 21.58 -6.58
C ASN A 80 16.15 21.60 -6.46
N ARG A 81 16.85 20.47 -6.66
CA ARG A 81 18.31 20.46 -6.73
C ARG A 81 18.74 20.97 -8.10
N ASP A 82 19.28 22.18 -8.12
CA ASP A 82 19.91 22.72 -9.32
C ASP A 82 21.07 21.80 -9.77
N PRO A 83 21.01 21.22 -10.98
CA PRO A 83 22.07 20.35 -11.51
C PRO A 83 23.44 21.04 -11.55
N GLY A 84 23.48 22.38 -11.69
CA GLY A 84 24.72 23.15 -11.62
C GLY A 84 25.43 23.06 -10.27
N VAL A 85 24.66 23.03 -9.17
CA VAL A 85 25.21 22.96 -7.80
C VAL A 85 25.82 21.59 -7.52
N LEU A 86 25.25 20.50 -8.05
CA LEU A 86 25.82 19.16 -7.91
C LEU A 86 27.15 19.05 -8.67
N ALA A 87 27.16 19.50 -9.93
CA ALA A 87 28.35 19.49 -10.77
C ALA A 87 29.48 20.35 -10.17
N TYR A 88 29.14 21.52 -9.62
CA TYR A 88 30.07 22.41 -8.90
C TYR A 88 30.68 21.76 -7.66
N ASN A 89 29.84 21.15 -6.79
CA ASN A 89 30.33 20.46 -5.59
C ASN A 89 31.25 19.28 -5.93
N GLN A 90 30.92 18.54 -6.99
CA GLN A 90 31.71 17.41 -7.46
C GLN A 90 33.05 17.88 -8.07
N ALA A 91 33.02 18.97 -8.84
CA ALA A 91 34.21 19.61 -9.43
C ALA A 91 35.16 20.16 -8.36
N THR A 92 34.61 20.81 -7.32
CA THR A 92 35.40 21.36 -6.19
C THR A 92 36.15 20.24 -5.47
N ARG A 93 35.47 19.13 -5.18
CA ARG A 93 36.07 17.98 -4.50
C ARG A 93 37.14 17.27 -5.35
N LEU A 94 36.94 17.21 -6.67
CA LEU A 94 37.95 16.69 -7.62
C LEU A 94 39.18 17.59 -7.69
N MET A 95 38.98 18.90 -7.65
CA MET A 95 40.04 19.90 -7.69
C MET A 95 40.85 19.93 -6.38
N GLU A 96 40.20 19.72 -5.23
CA GLU A 96 40.88 19.48 -3.93
C GLU A 96 41.78 18.24 -3.96
N MET A 97 41.44 17.23 -4.76
CA MET A 97 42.26 16.04 -5.00
C MET A 97 43.34 16.26 -6.07
N GLY A 98 43.44 17.47 -6.63
CA GLY A 98 44.45 17.84 -7.63
C GLY A 98 44.11 17.45 -9.07
N ALA A 99 42.84 17.22 -9.40
CA ALA A 99 42.41 16.95 -10.77
C ALA A 99 42.61 18.17 -11.69
N ASP A 100 42.97 17.93 -12.95
CA ASP A 100 43.15 18.97 -13.96
C ASP A 100 41.81 19.41 -14.59
N VAL A 101 41.82 20.56 -15.28
CA VAL A 101 40.65 21.14 -15.96
C VAL A 101 39.99 20.15 -16.92
N ASP A 102 40.79 19.39 -17.68
CA ASP A 102 40.26 18.39 -18.61
C ASP A 102 39.56 17.21 -17.88
N ASP A 103 40.01 16.85 -16.68
CA ASP A 103 39.36 15.83 -15.84
C ASP A 103 38.04 16.32 -15.23
N LEU A 104 37.95 17.61 -14.88
CA LEU A 104 36.71 18.25 -14.44
C LEU A 104 35.66 18.26 -15.56
N VAL A 105 36.04 18.63 -16.78
CA VAL A 105 35.14 18.62 -17.94
C VAL A 105 34.62 17.20 -18.21
N LYS A 106 35.51 16.20 -18.17
CA LYS A 106 35.17 14.81 -18.47
C LYS A 106 34.36 14.12 -17.36
N SER A 107 34.64 14.44 -16.09
CA SER A 107 34.05 13.74 -14.93
C SER A 107 32.82 14.45 -14.36
N CYS A 108 32.77 15.78 -14.43
CA CYS A 108 31.66 16.60 -13.91
C CYS A 108 30.72 17.11 -15.01
N GLY A 109 31.09 16.99 -16.29
CA GLY A 109 30.25 17.39 -17.42
C GLY A 109 30.02 18.89 -17.57
N ILE A 110 30.83 19.71 -16.88
CA ILE A 110 30.80 21.17 -16.94
C ILE A 110 31.55 21.69 -18.17
N GLY A 111 31.19 22.87 -18.67
CA GLY A 111 31.86 23.47 -19.82
C GLY A 111 33.34 23.75 -19.52
N ARG A 112 34.21 23.64 -20.53
CA ARG A 112 35.63 24.06 -20.41
C ARG A 112 35.81 25.48 -19.83
N PRO A 113 35.05 26.51 -20.26
CA PRO A 113 35.17 27.84 -19.66
C PRO A 113 34.71 27.88 -18.18
N GLU A 114 33.76 27.03 -17.78
CA GLU A 114 33.34 26.89 -16.37
C GLU A 114 34.44 26.24 -15.52
N ALA A 115 35.04 25.15 -16.02
CA ALA A 115 36.13 24.46 -15.34
C ALA A 115 37.37 25.36 -15.18
N GLU A 116 37.73 26.13 -16.21
CA GLU A 116 38.82 27.11 -16.14
C GLU A 116 38.53 28.21 -15.10
N LEU A 117 37.29 28.72 -15.04
CA LEU A 117 36.88 29.70 -14.03
C LEU A 117 37.01 29.13 -12.60
N MET A 118 36.58 27.90 -12.36
CA MET A 118 36.69 27.25 -11.05
C MET A 118 38.15 27.03 -10.62
N ALA A 119 39.02 26.63 -11.54
CA ALA A 119 40.45 26.46 -11.29
C ALA A 119 41.13 27.78 -10.90
N LEU A 120 40.76 28.88 -11.56
CA LEU A 120 41.25 30.21 -11.22
C LEU A 120 40.78 30.66 -9.83
N LEU A 121 39.49 30.51 -9.54
CA LEU A 121 38.88 30.87 -8.25
C LEU A 121 39.50 30.09 -7.09
N HIS A 122 39.74 28.80 -7.28
CA HIS A 122 40.38 27.95 -6.28
C HIS A 122 41.85 28.32 -6.04
N ARG A 123 42.58 28.66 -7.10
CA ARG A 123 43.96 29.14 -6.99
C ARG A 123 44.05 30.48 -6.25
N GLU A 124 43.11 31.40 -6.48
CA GLU A 124 43.03 32.65 -5.74
C GLU A 124 42.68 32.44 -4.26
N LEU A 125 41.73 31.54 -3.95
CA LEU A 125 41.39 31.16 -2.57
C LEU A 125 42.58 30.56 -1.83
N GLN A 126 43.32 29.63 -2.44
CA GLN A 126 44.53 29.06 -1.86
C GLN A 126 45.64 30.12 -1.66
N ALA A 127 45.80 31.05 -2.61
CA ALA A 127 46.77 32.13 -2.49
C ALA A 127 46.42 33.11 -1.37
N THR A 128 45.13 33.40 -1.16
CA THR A 128 44.66 34.25 -0.06
C THR A 128 44.75 33.57 1.30
N GLU A 129 44.52 32.26 1.40
CA GLU A 129 44.77 31.48 2.62
C GLU A 129 46.27 31.45 2.99
N ALA A 130 47.15 31.28 2.00
CA ALA A 130 48.61 31.30 2.21
C ALA A 130 49.12 32.67 2.71
N LEU A 131 48.51 33.77 2.26
CA LEU A 131 48.83 35.12 2.72
C LEU A 131 48.28 35.41 4.14
N GLY A 132 47.16 34.80 4.53
CA GLY A 132 46.59 34.93 5.87
C GLY A 132 47.41 34.27 6.97
N HIS A 133 48.13 33.18 6.67
CA HIS A 133 48.95 32.48 7.66
C HIS A 133 50.27 33.22 7.99
N SER A 134 50.76 34.09 7.10
CA SER A 134 52.01 34.85 7.33
C SER A 134 51.84 36.08 8.25
N SER A 135 50.62 36.47 8.62
CA SER A 135 50.35 37.65 9.48
C SER A 135 50.20 37.31 10.97
N LYS A 136 50.30 36.03 11.36
CA LYS A 136 50.09 35.57 12.74
C LYS A 136 51.33 34.98 13.43
N SER A 137 52.52 35.20 12.87
CA SER A 137 53.80 34.87 13.54
C SER A 137 54.61 36.11 13.83
#